data_AF-A0A920VKE9-F1
#
_entry.id   AF-A0A920VKE9-F1
#
_cell.length_a   1.000
_cell.length_b   1.000
_cell.length_c   1.000
_cell.angle_alpha   90.00
_cell.angle_beta   90.00
_cell.angle_gamma   90.00
#
_symmetry.space_group_name_H-M   'P 1'
#
loop_
_entity.id
_entity.type
_entity.pdbx_description
1 polymer ?
#
loop_
_entity_poly.entity_id
_entity_poly.type
_entity_poly.pdbx_seq_one_letter_code
_entity_poly.pdbx_strand_id
1 'polypeptide(L)'
;MTTAAGTDLRFSIGGRPVNQQDGDASAARTDRGLILIDREIELPAGAIRVAPLEETVQGTIVFPPSQWSGRPVNGLTLTIENGVVVEVSAESGLDAALAEMDSAGTPGRRFREFALGFNPLLAVPDRQPWVPYYGYGAGVVRLSLGDKLGTGRNRNRGLRSLETSSRTQQ
;
A
#
# COMPACT_ATOMS: atom_id res chain seq x y z
N MET A 1 -5.05 9.70 7.34
CA MET A 1 -3.62 9.52 7.67
C MET A 1 -2.89 10.74 7.21
N THR A 2 -2.02 11.30 8.05
CA THR A 2 -1.23 12.49 7.72
C THR A 2 0.25 12.25 8.04
N THR A 3 1.16 12.87 7.29
CA THR A 3 2.61 12.84 7.56
C THR A 3 3.21 14.23 7.50
N ALA A 4 4.35 14.43 8.17
CA ALA A 4 5.10 15.68 8.09
C ALA A 4 5.62 15.97 6.67
N ALA A 5 5.79 14.94 5.84
CA ALA A 5 6.20 15.07 4.44
C ALA A 5 5.06 15.57 3.51
N GLY A 6 3.84 15.78 4.04
CA GLY A 6 2.72 16.33 3.27
C GLY A 6 1.73 15.30 2.73
N THR A 7 1.83 14.02 3.13
CA THR A 7 0.72 13.10 2.87
C THR A 7 -0.48 13.49 3.72
N ASP A 8 -1.66 13.61 3.12
CA ASP A 8 -2.97 13.69 3.78
C ASP A 8 -3.94 12.85 2.96
N LEU A 9 -4.22 11.63 3.44
CA LEU A 9 -5.08 10.66 2.78
C LEU A 9 -6.26 10.31 3.67
N ARG A 10 -7.47 10.37 3.13
CA ARG A 10 -8.72 10.06 3.84
C ARG A 10 -9.56 9.09 3.03
N PHE A 11 -10.21 8.16 3.71
CA PHE A 11 -11.11 7.19 3.11
C PHE A 11 -12.04 6.59 4.18
N SER A 12 -13.13 5.96 3.75
CA SER A 12 -14.00 5.15 4.60
C SER A 12 -13.89 3.68 4.20
N ILE A 13 -14.07 2.78 5.17
CA ILE A 13 -14.15 1.34 4.93
C ILE A 13 -15.58 0.80 5.07
N GLY A 14 -16.51 1.61 5.58
CA GLY A 14 -17.85 1.15 5.94
C GLY A 14 -17.80 -0.08 6.84
N GLY A 15 -18.50 -1.14 6.42
CA GLY A 15 -18.48 -2.46 7.07
C GLY A 15 -17.53 -3.47 6.43
N ARG A 16 -16.58 -3.06 5.58
CA ARG A 16 -15.66 -4.02 4.94
C ARG A 16 -14.77 -4.70 5.97
N PRO A 17 -14.55 -6.03 5.86
CA PRO A 17 -13.71 -6.76 6.79
C PRO A 17 -12.26 -6.30 6.68
N VAL A 18 -11.62 -6.18 7.84
CA VAL A 18 -10.17 -5.94 7.95
C VAL A 18 -9.49 -7.30 8.08
N ASN A 19 -8.64 -7.61 7.10
CA ASN A 19 -7.82 -8.80 7.14
C ASN A 19 -6.67 -8.60 8.13
N GLN A 20 -6.40 -9.62 8.94
CA GLN A 20 -5.25 -9.67 9.83
C GLN A 20 -4.23 -10.63 9.22
N GLN A 21 -2.99 -10.17 9.08
CA GLN A 21 -1.82 -10.98 8.75
C GLN A 21 -1.08 -11.19 10.06
N ASP A 22 -1.57 -12.06 10.95
CA ASP A 22 -1.03 -12.24 12.32
C ASP A 22 -0.14 -13.49 12.48
N GLY A 23 -0.02 -14.31 11.42
CA GLY A 23 0.79 -15.52 11.42
C GLY A 23 0.02 -16.83 11.65
N ASP A 24 -1.25 -16.79 12.09
CA ASP A 24 -2.07 -18.00 12.22
C ASP A 24 -2.51 -18.51 10.84
N ALA A 25 -1.84 -19.55 10.33
CA ALA A 25 -2.17 -20.23 9.07
C ALA A 25 -2.99 -21.52 9.29
N SER A 26 -3.71 -21.64 10.42
CA SER A 26 -4.48 -22.84 10.74
C SER A 26 -5.69 -23.05 9.83
N ALA A 27 -6.12 -24.31 9.69
CA ALA A 27 -7.38 -24.65 9.02
C ALA A 27 -8.58 -23.97 9.68
N ALA A 28 -8.59 -23.88 11.02
CA ALA A 28 -9.66 -23.25 11.77
C ALA A 28 -9.83 -21.75 11.43
N ARG A 29 -8.74 -21.02 11.14
CA ARG A 29 -8.84 -19.67 10.60
C ARG A 29 -9.42 -19.67 9.20
N THR A 30 -8.89 -20.51 8.33
CA THR A 30 -9.33 -20.64 6.93
C THR A 30 -10.84 -20.88 6.84
N ASP A 31 -11.37 -21.74 7.71
CA ASP A 31 -12.80 -22.07 7.78
C ASP A 31 -13.68 -20.87 8.18
N ARG A 32 -13.14 -19.93 8.96
CA ARG A 32 -13.84 -18.70 9.39
C ARG A 32 -13.61 -17.50 8.47
N GLY A 33 -12.80 -17.64 7.41
CA GLY A 33 -12.43 -16.52 6.54
C GLY A 33 -13.61 -15.90 5.80
N LEU A 34 -13.74 -14.56 5.87
CA LEU A 34 -14.82 -13.81 5.24
C LEU A 34 -14.48 -13.44 3.79
N ILE A 35 -13.21 -13.12 3.55
CA ILE A 35 -12.68 -12.79 2.22
C ILE A 35 -11.54 -13.74 1.84
N LEU A 36 -11.17 -13.77 0.55
CA LEU A 36 -10.13 -14.67 0.04
C LEU A 36 -8.82 -14.55 0.83
N ILE A 37 -8.40 -13.32 1.11
CA ILE A 37 -7.14 -13.04 1.81
C ILE A 37 -7.14 -13.47 3.29
N ASP A 38 -8.30 -13.77 3.89
CA ASP A 38 -8.35 -14.34 5.26
C ASP A 38 -7.85 -15.79 5.32
N ARG A 39 -7.75 -16.44 4.15
CA ARG A 39 -7.26 -17.81 3.98
C ARG A 39 -5.78 -17.86 3.59
N GLU A 40 -5.12 -16.71 3.52
CA GLU A 40 -3.72 -16.57 3.15
C GLU A 40 -2.96 -15.82 4.25
N ILE A 41 -1.80 -16.36 4.62
CA ILE A 41 -0.86 -15.71 5.53
C ILE A 41 0.43 -15.43 4.79
N GLU A 42 0.76 -14.14 4.67
CA GLU A 42 2.05 -13.69 4.17
C GLU A 42 3.07 -13.70 5.31
N LEU A 43 4.21 -14.34 5.07
CA LEU A 43 5.34 -14.35 5.99
C LEU A 43 6.49 -13.51 5.42
N PRO A 44 7.15 -12.68 6.25
CA PRO A 44 6.88 -12.42 7.66
C PRO A 44 5.54 -11.70 7.86
N ALA A 45 4.80 -12.05 8.92
CA ALA A 45 3.48 -11.49 9.21
C ALA A 45 3.58 -10.15 9.99
N GLY A 46 2.44 -9.63 10.43
CA GLY A 46 2.30 -8.47 11.32
C GLY A 46 1.73 -7.25 10.61
N ALA A 47 0.60 -7.39 9.92
CA ALA A 47 -0.09 -6.25 9.32
C ALA A 47 -1.61 -6.42 9.32
N ILE A 48 -2.32 -5.30 9.22
CA ILE A 48 -3.73 -5.30 8.85
C ILE A 48 -3.89 -4.79 7.43
N ARG A 49 -4.91 -5.27 6.72
CA ARG A 49 -5.18 -4.90 5.32
C ARG A 49 -6.67 -4.66 5.12
N VAL A 50 -7.01 -3.64 4.35
CA VAL A 50 -8.39 -3.33 4.00
C VAL A 50 -8.46 -2.65 2.64
N ALA A 51 -9.49 -2.99 1.87
CA ALA A 51 -9.84 -2.28 0.64
C ALA A 51 -10.84 -1.16 0.99
N PRO A 52 -10.49 0.13 0.86
CA PRO A 52 -11.43 1.21 1.16
C PRO A 52 -12.63 1.24 0.19
N LEU A 53 -13.71 1.92 0.61
CA LEU A 53 -14.78 2.32 -0.31
C LEU A 53 -14.18 3.26 -1.37
N GLU A 54 -14.25 2.84 -2.62
CA GLU A 54 -13.39 3.35 -3.70
C GLU A 54 -13.57 4.86 -3.89
N GLU A 55 -14.82 5.32 -3.99
CA GLU A 55 -15.18 6.72 -4.21
C GLU A 55 -14.90 7.62 -3.00
N THR A 56 -14.55 7.04 -1.85
CA THR A 56 -14.28 7.82 -0.62
C THR A 56 -12.81 8.17 -0.45
N VAL A 57 -11.92 7.58 -1.26
CA VAL A 57 -10.48 7.84 -1.14
C VAL A 57 -10.16 9.20 -1.75
N GLN A 58 -9.67 10.11 -0.92
CA GLN A 58 -9.34 11.49 -1.27
C GLN A 58 -8.00 11.90 -0.67
N GLY A 59 -7.24 12.71 -1.40
CA GLY A 59 -6.11 13.47 -0.86
C GLY A 59 -4.79 13.20 -1.58
N THR A 60 -3.68 13.41 -0.87
CA THR A 60 -2.33 13.42 -1.46
C THR A 60 -1.44 12.42 -0.76
N ILE A 61 -0.65 11.67 -1.53
CA ILE A 61 0.37 10.75 -1.03
C ILE A 61 1.74 11.25 -1.50
N VAL A 62 2.66 11.48 -0.57
CA VAL A 62 4.04 11.88 -0.83
C VAL A 62 4.95 10.71 -0.50
N PHE A 63 5.63 10.16 -1.50
CA PHE A 63 6.47 8.97 -1.32
C PHE A 63 7.89 9.35 -0.91
N PRO A 64 8.54 8.57 -0.01
CA PRO A 64 9.99 8.57 0.10
C PRO A 64 10.64 8.09 -1.21
N PRO A 65 11.98 8.14 -1.34
CA PRO A 65 12.69 7.52 -2.45
C PRO A 65 12.17 6.11 -2.74
N SER A 66 11.72 5.89 -3.97
CA SER A 66 11.00 4.68 -4.37
C SER A 66 11.50 4.16 -5.71
N GLN A 67 10.97 3.01 -6.16
CA GLN A 67 11.32 2.41 -7.44
C GLN A 67 10.05 2.09 -8.22
N TRP A 68 10.00 2.49 -9.50
CA TRP A 68 8.89 2.27 -10.43
C TRP A 68 9.43 1.81 -11.77
N SER A 69 8.80 0.82 -12.40
CA SER A 69 9.28 0.13 -13.60
C SER A 69 10.78 -0.22 -13.52
N GLY A 70 11.25 -0.63 -12.34
CA GLY A 70 12.65 -0.97 -12.10
C GLY A 70 13.62 0.22 -11.98
N ARG A 71 13.14 1.46 -12.02
CA ARG A 71 13.95 2.69 -11.99
C ARG A 71 13.69 3.52 -10.73
N PRO A 72 14.70 4.20 -10.17
CA PRO A 72 14.49 5.06 -9.00
C PRO A 72 13.61 6.27 -9.35
N VAL A 73 12.75 6.66 -8.40
CA VAL A 73 11.87 7.82 -8.48
C VAL A 73 11.96 8.58 -7.16
N ASN A 74 12.23 9.88 -7.22
CA ASN A 74 12.36 10.75 -6.04
C ASN A 74 11.34 11.89 -6.09
N GLY A 75 10.90 12.32 -4.91
CA GLY A 75 9.90 13.40 -4.77
C GLY A 75 8.54 13.06 -5.38
N LEU A 76 8.18 11.77 -5.46
CA LEU A 76 6.93 11.34 -6.08
C LEU A 76 5.74 11.75 -5.21
N THR A 77 4.78 12.46 -5.81
CA THR A 77 3.52 12.83 -5.21
C THR A 77 2.36 12.39 -6.09
N LEU A 78 1.34 11.80 -5.47
CA LEU A 78 0.09 11.40 -6.14
C LEU A 78 -1.09 12.15 -5.51
N THR A 79 -1.91 12.80 -6.34
CA THR A 79 -3.21 13.35 -5.92
C THR A 79 -4.31 12.37 -6.31
N ILE A 80 -5.17 12.04 -5.36
CA ILE A 80 -6.27 11.08 -5.51
C ILE A 80 -7.59 11.79 -5.32
N GLU A 81 -8.47 11.62 -6.30
CA GLU A 81 -9.87 12.02 -6.23
C GLU A 81 -10.79 10.85 -6.52
N ASN A 82 -11.75 10.60 -5.63
CA ASN A 82 -12.74 9.52 -5.71
C ASN A 82 -12.10 8.15 -6.02
N GLY A 83 -10.96 7.87 -5.38
CA GLY A 83 -10.21 6.62 -5.58
C GLY A 83 -9.39 6.55 -6.86
N VAL A 84 -9.25 7.64 -7.61
CA VAL A 84 -8.46 7.68 -8.85
C VAL A 84 -7.32 8.67 -8.71
N VAL A 85 -6.12 8.27 -9.12
CA VAL A 85 -4.96 9.15 -9.26
C VAL A 85 -5.23 10.12 -10.41
N VAL A 86 -5.47 11.38 -10.07
CA VAL A 86 -5.75 12.48 -11.02
C VAL A 86 -4.50 13.29 -11.37
N GLU A 87 -3.50 13.28 -10.49
CA GLU A 87 -2.22 13.97 -10.70
C GLU A 87 -1.04 13.11 -10.22
N VAL A 88 0.06 13.20 -10.98
CA VAL A 88 1.33 12.53 -10.67
C VAL A 88 2.45 13.55 -10.91
N SER A 89 3.25 13.82 -9.89
CA SER A 89 4.44 14.66 -10.00
C SER A 89 5.64 13.97 -9.36
N ALA A 90 6.84 14.23 -9.85
CA ALA A 90 8.08 13.74 -9.26
C ALA A 90 9.23 14.69 -9.60
N GLU A 91 10.23 14.79 -8.71
CA GLU A 91 11.46 15.52 -8.97
C GLU A 91 12.33 14.79 -10.01
N SER A 92 12.32 13.45 -9.98
CA SER A 92 13.01 12.60 -10.96
C SER A 92 12.31 11.25 -11.14
N GLY A 93 12.40 10.67 -12.34
CA GLY A 93 11.82 9.35 -12.65
C GLY A 93 10.31 9.32 -12.88
N LEU A 94 9.68 10.47 -13.16
CA LEU A 94 8.24 10.58 -13.42
C LEU A 94 7.74 9.63 -14.51
N ASP A 95 8.50 9.51 -15.60
CA ASP A 95 8.18 8.65 -16.73
C ASP A 95 8.12 7.16 -16.32
N ALA A 96 8.89 6.75 -15.31
CA ALA A 96 8.84 5.40 -14.77
C ALA A 96 7.57 5.14 -13.94
N ALA A 97 7.15 6.12 -13.14
CA ALA A 97 5.90 6.02 -12.40
C ALA A 97 4.68 5.96 -13.34
N LEU A 98 4.67 6.83 -14.36
CA LEU A 98 3.62 6.85 -15.39
C LEU A 98 3.61 5.54 -16.18
N ALA A 99 4.76 5.05 -16.65
CA ALA A 99 4.83 3.80 -17.40
C ALA A 99 4.30 2.59 -16.62
N GLU A 100 4.59 2.49 -15.32
CA GLU A 100 4.05 1.41 -14.50
C GLU A 100 2.52 1.52 -14.36
N MET A 101 1.99 2.72 -14.07
CA MET A 101 0.54 2.93 -13.99
C MET A 101 -0.16 2.63 -15.32
N ASP A 102 0.40 3.09 -16.43
CA ASP A 102 -0.20 2.92 -17.75
C ASP A 102 -0.13 1.45 -18.22
N SER A 103 0.93 0.71 -17.87
CA SER A 103 1.05 -0.73 -18.16
C SER A 103 -0.05 -1.58 -17.53
N ALA A 104 -0.64 -1.09 -16.44
CA ALA A 104 -1.74 -1.74 -15.74
C ALA A 104 -3.12 -1.36 -16.33
N GLY A 105 -3.17 -0.50 -17.35
CA GLY A 105 -4.40 -0.01 -17.97
C GLY A 105 -5.25 0.83 -17.02
N THR A 106 -6.57 0.87 -17.25
CA THR A 106 -7.51 1.66 -16.43
C THR A 106 -7.40 1.40 -14.92
N PRO A 107 -7.18 0.16 -14.42
CA PRO A 107 -6.99 -0.09 -13.00
C PRO A 107 -5.69 0.50 -12.41
N GLY A 108 -4.67 0.78 -13.23
CA GLY A 108 -3.35 1.21 -12.77
C GLY A 108 -3.33 2.52 -11.98
N ARG A 109 -4.39 3.31 -12.11
CA ARG A 109 -4.57 4.60 -11.42
C ARG A 109 -5.61 4.52 -10.29
N ARG A 110 -6.18 3.36 -9.99
CA ARG A 110 -7.21 3.22 -8.95
C ARG A 110 -6.60 2.79 -7.62
N PHE A 111 -6.97 3.47 -6.55
CA PHE A 111 -6.59 3.06 -5.20
C PHE A 111 -7.24 1.71 -4.86
N ARG A 112 -6.44 0.75 -4.37
CA ARG A 112 -6.89 -0.62 -4.16
C ARG A 112 -6.95 -1.00 -2.68
N GLU A 113 -5.86 -0.78 -1.96
CA GLU A 113 -5.68 -1.34 -0.62
C GLU A 113 -4.84 -0.42 0.24
N PHE A 114 -5.25 -0.32 1.50
CA PHE A 114 -4.50 0.24 2.59
C PHE A 114 -4.04 -0.90 3.52
N ALA A 115 -2.79 -0.85 3.94
CA ALA A 115 -2.25 -1.74 4.95
C ALA A 115 -1.40 -0.97 5.97
N LEU A 116 -1.43 -1.42 7.22
CA LEU A 116 -0.61 -0.89 8.30
C LEU A 116 0.14 -2.03 8.98
N GLY A 117 1.46 -1.90 9.04
CA GLY A 117 2.35 -2.84 9.68
C GLY A 117 2.47 -2.64 11.19
N PHE A 118 2.66 -3.75 11.88
CA PHE A 118 2.78 -3.88 13.33
C PHE A 118 3.93 -4.81 13.72
N ASN A 119 4.70 -5.36 12.78
CA ASN A 119 5.81 -6.25 13.11
C ASN A 119 7.03 -5.44 13.61
N PRO A 120 7.40 -5.53 14.90
CA PRO A 120 8.52 -4.77 15.44
C PRO A 120 9.89 -5.31 15.00
N LEU A 121 9.94 -6.53 14.45
CA LEU A 121 11.17 -7.18 13.99
C LEU A 121 11.49 -6.82 12.52
N LEU A 122 10.55 -6.21 11.81
CA LEU A 122 10.77 -5.73 10.45
C LEU A 122 11.04 -4.23 10.48
N ALA A 123 12.25 -3.86 10.06
CA ALA A 123 12.66 -2.48 9.87
C ALA A 123 12.99 -2.25 8.40
N VAL A 124 12.57 -1.11 7.87
CA VAL A 124 12.97 -0.66 6.53
C VAL A 124 14.46 -0.32 6.60
N PRO A 125 15.33 -0.96 5.81
CA PRO A 125 16.76 -0.64 5.81
C PRO A 125 17.01 0.67 5.05
N ASP A 126 18.04 1.41 5.46
CA ASP A 126 18.47 2.63 4.75
C ASP A 126 18.86 2.34 3.29
N ARG A 127 19.38 1.14 3.04
CA ARG A 127 19.84 0.70 1.72
C ARG A 127 18.88 -0.36 1.16
N GLN A 128 18.33 -0.09 -0.01
CA GLN A 128 17.33 -0.93 -0.68
C GLN A 128 15.99 -1.06 0.08
N PRO A 129 15.33 0.07 0.43
CA PRO A 129 14.10 0.07 1.23
C PRO A 129 12.87 -0.51 0.51
N TRP A 130 12.98 -0.85 -0.77
CA TRP A 130 11.85 -1.24 -1.63
C TRP A 130 11.45 -2.71 -1.54
N VAL A 131 12.03 -3.50 -0.61
CA VAL A 131 11.68 -4.92 -0.51
C VAL A 131 10.28 -5.08 0.11
N PRO A 132 9.39 -5.86 -0.53
CA PRO A 132 7.99 -5.90 -0.15
C PRO A 132 7.60 -6.12 1.30
N TYR A 133 8.25 -7.06 1.98
CA TYR A 133 7.88 -7.46 3.32
C TYR A 133 8.16 -6.38 4.37
N TYR A 134 9.01 -5.39 4.08
CA TYR A 134 9.18 -4.24 4.98
C TYR A 134 7.89 -3.41 5.13
N GLY A 135 6.94 -3.55 4.20
CA GLY A 135 5.60 -2.97 4.33
C GLY A 135 4.81 -3.42 5.56
N TYR A 136 5.26 -4.47 6.26
CA TYR A 136 4.64 -4.97 7.51
C TYR A 136 5.40 -4.56 8.77
N GLY A 137 6.48 -3.79 8.64
CA GLY A 137 7.18 -3.18 9.77
C GLY A 137 6.27 -2.29 10.61
N ALA A 138 6.54 -2.22 11.91
CA ALA A 138 5.74 -1.44 12.84
C ALA A 138 5.67 0.05 12.42
N GLY A 139 4.45 0.56 12.21
CA GLY A 139 4.20 1.94 11.79
C GLY A 139 4.41 2.21 10.30
N VAL A 140 4.67 1.17 9.51
CA VAL A 140 4.81 1.28 8.06
C VAL A 140 3.43 1.19 7.41
N VAL A 141 3.10 2.15 6.56
CA VAL A 141 1.87 2.13 5.78
C VAL A 141 2.20 1.62 4.39
N ARG A 142 1.42 0.68 3.89
CA ARG A 142 1.54 0.21 2.50
C ARG A 142 0.27 0.54 1.75
N LEU A 143 0.46 1.09 0.56
CA LEU A 143 -0.62 1.47 -0.35
C LEU A 143 -0.42 0.73 -1.68
N SER A 144 -1.52 0.41 -2.35
CA SER A 144 -1.45 -0.18 -3.68
C SER A 144 -2.48 0.41 -4.62
N LEU A 145 -2.09 0.49 -5.89
CA LEU A 145 -2.96 0.77 -7.00
C LEU A 145 -3.30 -0.53 -7.73
N GLY A 146 -4.45 -0.58 -8.41
CA GLY A 146 -4.83 -1.70 -9.25
C GLY A 146 -6.29 -2.14 -9.07
N ASP A 147 -6.59 -3.31 -9.64
CA ASP A 147 -7.93 -3.89 -9.60
C ASP A 147 -8.22 -4.58 -8.25
N LYS A 148 -9.50 -4.79 -7.93
CA LYS A 148 -9.94 -5.35 -6.65
C LYS A 148 -9.40 -6.78 -6.47
N LEU A 149 -9.11 -7.13 -5.20
CA LEU A 149 -8.84 -8.51 -4.79
C LEU A 149 -10.13 -9.33 -4.92
N GLY A 150 -10.34 -9.97 -6.07
CA GLY A 150 -11.53 -10.83 -6.28
C GLY A 150 -11.71 -11.42 -7.68
N THR A 151 -11.06 -10.87 -8.71
CA THR A 151 -11.06 -11.45 -10.06
C THR A 151 -9.69 -12.05 -10.34
N GLY A 152 -9.67 -13.33 -10.71
CA GLY A 152 -8.49 -14.19 -10.71
C GLY A 152 -7.23 -13.60 -11.34
N ARG A 153 -6.08 -13.94 -10.74
CA ARG A 153 -4.73 -13.82 -11.31
C ARG A 153 -4.43 -12.48 -11.99
N ASN A 154 -4.33 -11.40 -11.22
CA ASN A 154 -3.59 -10.23 -11.70
C ASN A 154 -2.34 -9.97 -10.84
N ARG A 155 -1.18 -10.34 -11.39
CA ARG A 155 0.16 -10.16 -10.81
C ARG A 155 0.63 -8.70 -10.91
N ASN A 156 -0.19 -7.73 -10.53
CA ASN A 156 0.26 -6.35 -10.48
C ASN A 156 0.95 -6.06 -9.15
N ARG A 157 2.24 -5.74 -9.26
CA ARG A 157 3.20 -5.47 -8.18
C ARG A 157 2.90 -4.14 -7.49
N GLY A 158 1.72 -4.01 -6.88
CA GLY A 158 1.35 -2.88 -6.04
C GLY A 158 2.00 -2.99 -4.66
N LEU A 159 3.29 -2.66 -4.60
CA LEU A 159 4.07 -2.66 -3.37
C LEU A 159 4.81 -1.36 -3.25
N ARG A 160 4.20 -0.42 -2.53
CA ARG A 160 4.83 0.85 -2.19
C ARG A 160 4.57 1.12 -0.72
N SER A 161 5.68 1.15 0.01
CA SER A 161 5.75 1.45 1.42
C SER A 161 5.87 2.96 1.59
N LEU A 162 4.99 3.54 2.39
CA LEU A 162 5.08 4.87 2.94
C LEU A 162 5.44 4.71 4.42
N GLU A 163 6.65 5.11 4.80
CA GLU A 163 7.03 5.13 6.21
C GLU A 163 6.42 6.37 6.87
N THR A 164 5.61 6.15 7.91
CA THR A 164 5.12 7.24 8.77
C THR A 164 5.75 7.08 10.14
N SER A 165 7.01 7.48 10.28
CA SER A 165 7.66 7.52 11.58
C SER A 165 7.30 8.82 12.29
N SER A 166 6.38 8.76 13.26
CA SER A 166 6.36 9.71 14.37
C SER A 166 7.20 9.16 15.51
N ARG A 167 8.50 8.94 15.29
CA ARG A 167 9.43 8.86 16.42
C ARG A 167 9.68 10.28 16.90
N THR A 168 8.94 10.70 17.92
CA THR A 168 9.47 11.70 18.85
C THR A 168 10.74 11.07 19.42
N GLN A 169 11.90 11.65 19.10
CA GLN A 169 13.14 11.32 19.80
C GLN A 169 12.90 11.58 21.29
N GLN A 170 12.97 10.53 22.09
CA GLN A 170 13.31 10.59 23.50
C GLN A 170 14.38 9.53 23.75
#